data_AF-A0A947F084-F1
#
_entry.id   AF-A0A947F084-F1
#
_cell.length_a   1.000
_cell.length_b   1.000
_cell.length_c   1.000
_cell.angle_alpha   90.00
_cell.angle_beta   90.00
_cell.angle_gamma   90.00
#
_symmetry.space_group_name_H-M   'P 1'
#
loop_
_entity.id
_entity.type
_entity.pdbx_description
1 polymer ?
#
loop_
_entity_poly.entity_id
_entity_poly.type
_entity_poly.pdbx_seq_one_letter_code
_entity_poly.pdbx_strand_id
1 'polypeptide(L)'
;MKSFHKLIVLVLSLTIMTLISGCGGGGTTSTSNTGEVFLKLTDAPTDDENVKGVYVTFDALRYQYADSNDSWQDVDLNESRTINLLDLQDGNTTLLNHVELPAGEIAHVRFVLNTNECYVDLVVGGMQPLEVPSGDQTGFKAIGGFT
;
A
#
# COMPACT_ATOMS: atom_id res chain seq x y z
N MET A 1 -10.74 77.45 -5.67
CA MET A 1 -9.82 76.36 -5.27
C MET A 1 -10.38 75.41 -4.19
N LYS A 2 -11.63 75.57 -3.70
CA LYS A 2 -12.21 74.72 -2.64
C LYS A 2 -13.01 73.49 -3.14
N SER A 3 -13.41 73.46 -4.41
CA SER A 3 -14.15 72.34 -5.03
C SER A 3 -13.24 71.21 -5.54
N PHE A 4 -11.99 71.50 -5.87
CA PHE A 4 -11.02 70.52 -6.40
C PHE A 4 -10.59 69.49 -5.34
N HIS A 5 -10.48 69.90 -4.07
CA HIS A 5 -10.17 69.00 -2.96
C HIS A 5 -11.31 68.00 -2.70
N LYS A 6 -12.57 68.42 -2.89
CA LYS A 6 -13.74 67.54 -2.76
C LYS A 6 -13.80 66.49 -3.87
N LEU A 7 -13.36 66.82 -5.08
CA LEU A 7 -13.25 65.88 -6.20
C LEU A 7 -12.10 64.89 -6.02
N ILE A 8 -10.96 65.33 -5.49
CA ILE A 8 -9.80 64.44 -5.22
C ILE A 8 -10.12 63.42 -4.12
N VAL A 9 -10.82 63.84 -3.06
CA VAL A 9 -11.25 62.93 -1.98
C VAL A 9 -12.29 61.91 -2.47
N LEU A 10 -13.19 62.31 -3.38
CA LEU A 10 -14.20 61.41 -3.94
C LEU A 10 -13.58 60.36 -4.90
N VAL A 11 -12.57 60.73 -5.69
CA VAL A 11 -11.87 59.81 -6.60
C VAL A 11 -10.96 58.86 -5.81
N LEU A 12 -10.27 59.33 -4.78
CA LEU A 12 -9.39 58.51 -3.93
C LEU A 12 -10.18 57.49 -3.07
N SER A 13 -11.41 57.82 -2.68
CA SER A 13 -12.29 56.90 -1.95
C SER A 13 -12.87 55.78 -2.84
N LEU A 14 -12.96 55.98 -4.16
CA LEU A 14 -13.52 54.99 -5.07
C LEU A 14 -12.48 53.98 -5.58
N THR A 15 -11.19 54.32 -5.50
CA THR A 15 -10.08 53.43 -5.90
C THR A 15 -9.66 52.44 -4.81
N ILE A 16 -10.05 52.67 -3.56
CA ILE A 16 -9.74 51.76 -2.42
C ILE A 16 -10.71 50.57 -2.34
N MET A 17 -11.89 50.66 -2.97
CA MET A 17 -12.90 49.58 -2.92
C MET A 17 -12.62 48.42 -3.88
N THR A 18 -11.68 48.57 -4.83
CA THR A 18 -11.39 47.54 -5.85
C THR A 18 -10.16 46.69 -5.53
N LEU A 19 -9.50 46.90 -4.39
CA LEU A 19 -8.29 46.17 -3.99
C LEU A 19 -8.56 44.92 -3.12
N ILE A 20 -9.82 44.51 -2.95
CA ILE A 20 -10.20 43.31 -2.20
C ILE A 20 -10.87 42.26 -3.11
N SER A 21 -10.42 42.13 -4.35
CA SER A 21 -10.70 40.95 -5.18
C SER A 21 -9.49 40.02 -5.12
N GLY A 22 -9.31 39.40 -3.96
CA GLY A 22 -8.18 38.54 -3.64
C GLY A 22 -8.54 37.47 -2.60
N CYS A 23 -9.77 36.97 -2.61
CA CYS A 23 -10.14 35.73 -1.93
C CYS A 23 -10.57 34.72 -2.99
N GLY A 24 -9.59 34.27 -3.76
CA GLY A 24 -9.68 33.11 -4.66
C GLY A 24 -8.76 31.99 -4.18
N GLY A 25 -8.56 31.86 -2.86
CA GLY A 25 -7.84 30.75 -2.22
C GLY A 25 -8.84 29.72 -1.71
N GLY A 26 -9.66 29.19 -2.61
CA GLY A 26 -10.71 28.21 -2.31
C GLY A 26 -10.52 26.90 -3.07
N GLY A 27 -9.27 26.53 -3.33
CA GLY A 27 -8.93 25.17 -3.67
C GLY A 27 -8.36 24.53 -2.42
N THR A 28 -9.22 23.93 -1.59
CA THR A 28 -8.75 22.85 -0.72
C THR A 28 -8.25 21.79 -1.68
N THR A 29 -6.95 21.82 -1.99
CA THR A 29 -6.27 20.60 -2.37
C THR A 29 -6.44 19.72 -1.15
N SER A 30 -7.47 18.88 -1.18
CA SER A 30 -7.57 17.73 -0.30
C SER A 30 -6.33 16.91 -0.61
N THR A 31 -5.20 17.23 0.02
CA THR A 31 -4.11 16.28 0.15
C THR A 31 -4.76 15.15 0.91
N SER A 32 -5.18 14.13 0.16
CA SER A 32 -5.67 12.88 0.74
C SER A 32 -4.64 12.48 1.76
N ASN A 33 -5.04 12.39 3.03
CA ASN A 33 -4.13 11.98 4.07
C ASN A 33 -3.61 10.58 3.68
N THR A 34 -2.29 10.38 3.69
CA THR A 34 -1.64 9.12 3.33
C THR A 34 -0.90 8.54 4.54
N GLY A 35 -0.56 7.26 4.46
CA GLY A 35 0.29 6.57 5.42
C GLY A 35 1.28 5.64 4.73
N GLU A 36 2.40 5.37 5.38
CA GLU A 36 3.40 4.40 4.91
C GLU A 36 3.07 3.00 5.41
N VAL A 37 2.99 2.05 4.49
CA VAL A 37 2.77 0.63 4.80
C VAL A 37 4.03 -0.16 4.50
N PHE A 38 4.57 -0.79 5.54
CA PHE A 38 5.69 -1.73 5.44
C PHE A 38 5.17 -3.16 5.61
N LEU A 39 5.16 -3.93 4.54
CA LEU A 39 4.77 -5.33 4.60
C LEU A 39 6.00 -6.21 4.81
N LYS A 40 6.09 -6.84 5.98
CA LYS A 40 7.18 -7.75 6.34
C LYS A 40 6.66 -9.18 6.44
N LEU A 41 7.49 -10.13 6.02
CA LEU A 41 7.22 -11.56 6.08
C LEU A 41 8.13 -12.21 7.13
N THR A 42 7.56 -13.16 7.88
CA THR A 42 8.25 -14.04 8.85
C THR A 42 7.58 -15.41 8.80
N ASP A 43 8.25 -16.44 9.29
CA ASP A 43 7.71 -17.81 9.33
C ASP A 43 7.88 -18.44 10.71
N ALA A 44 6.96 -19.35 11.05
CA ALA A 44 7.06 -20.12 12.28
C ALA A 44 8.09 -21.26 12.10
N PRO A 45 8.79 -21.67 13.18
CA PRO A 45 9.68 -22.82 13.10
C PRO A 45 8.90 -24.10 12.74
N THR A 46 9.53 -24.96 11.93
CA THR A 46 9.05 -26.31 11.62
C THR A 46 9.86 -27.36 12.38
N ASP A 47 9.23 -28.44 12.80
CA ASP A 47 9.88 -29.59 13.45
C ASP A 47 10.22 -30.73 12.47
N ASP A 48 9.89 -30.57 11.19
CA ASP A 48 10.17 -31.57 10.16
C ASP A 48 11.62 -31.47 9.65
N GLU A 49 12.48 -32.38 10.14
CA GLU A 49 13.88 -32.50 9.73
C GLU A 49 14.07 -32.89 8.25
N ASN A 50 13.03 -33.39 7.58
CA ASN A 50 13.11 -33.73 6.16
C ASN A 50 12.94 -32.49 5.25
N VAL A 51 12.52 -31.35 5.79
CA VAL A 51 12.37 -30.10 5.03
C VAL A 51 13.68 -29.32 5.03
N LYS A 52 14.30 -29.19 3.86
CA LYS A 52 15.53 -28.43 3.66
C LYS A 52 15.27 -26.97 3.26
N GLY A 53 14.15 -26.70 2.58
CA GLY A 53 13.78 -25.36 2.14
C GLY A 53 12.33 -25.31 1.65
N VAL A 54 11.69 -24.16 1.80
CA VAL A 54 10.31 -23.91 1.33
C VAL A 54 10.32 -22.61 0.56
N TYR A 55 10.24 -22.70 -0.77
CA TYR A 55 10.38 -21.58 -1.67
C TYR A 55 8.99 -21.13 -2.14
N VAL A 56 8.66 -19.87 -1.87
CA VAL A 56 7.40 -19.25 -2.30
C VAL A 56 7.70 -18.05 -3.17
N THR A 57 7.08 -18.01 -4.36
CA THR A 57 7.22 -16.91 -5.31
C THR A 57 6.02 -15.97 -5.24
N PHE A 58 6.27 -14.71 -4.92
CA PHE A 58 5.28 -13.63 -4.81
C PHE A 58 5.34 -12.76 -6.06
N ASP A 59 4.23 -12.65 -6.78
CA ASP A 59 4.13 -11.82 -8.00
C ASP A 59 3.56 -10.43 -7.73
N ALA A 60 2.55 -10.36 -6.85
CA ALA A 60 1.84 -9.11 -6.60
C ALA A 60 1.23 -9.07 -5.20
N LEU A 61 0.86 -7.87 -4.78
CA LEU A 61 0.05 -7.64 -3.59
C LEU A 61 -1.24 -6.94 -3.96
N ARG A 62 -2.31 -7.26 -3.23
CA ARG A 62 -3.57 -6.55 -3.32
C ARG A 62 -4.07 -6.21 -1.93
N TYR A 63 -4.72 -5.07 -1.80
CA TYR A 63 -5.41 -4.69 -0.58
C TYR A 63 -6.87 -4.37 -0.87
N GLN A 64 -7.69 -4.43 0.18
CA GLN A 64 -9.09 -4.07 0.13
C GLN A 64 -9.42 -3.26 1.38
N TYR A 65 -9.88 -2.03 1.20
CA TYR A 65 -10.35 -1.20 2.32
C TYR A 65 -11.70 -1.71 2.82
N ALA A 66 -11.96 -1.53 4.12
CA ALA A 66 -13.20 -1.93 4.77
C ALA A 66 -14.45 -1.26 4.15
N ASP A 67 -14.31 -0.06 3.58
CA ASP A 67 -15.40 0.72 2.97
C ASP A 67 -15.56 0.49 1.45
N SER A 68 -14.72 -0.36 0.85
CA SER A 68 -14.56 -0.42 -0.61
C SER A 68 -15.58 -1.27 -1.39
N ASN A 69 -16.69 -1.71 -0.78
CA ASN A 69 -17.70 -2.60 -1.42
C ASN A 69 -17.07 -3.76 -2.19
N ASP A 70 -16.12 -4.45 -1.56
CA ASP A 70 -15.33 -5.54 -2.13
C ASP A 70 -14.34 -5.20 -3.26
N SER A 71 -14.04 -3.93 -3.50
CA SER A 71 -13.06 -3.52 -4.53
C SER A 71 -11.61 -3.75 -4.10
N TRP A 72 -10.92 -4.65 -4.81
CA TRP A 72 -9.48 -4.88 -4.64
C TRP A 72 -8.66 -3.84 -5.38
N GLN A 73 -7.58 -3.39 -4.75
CA GLN A 73 -6.59 -2.49 -5.32
C GLN A 73 -5.25 -3.22 -5.43
N ASP A 74 -4.59 -3.09 -6.57
CA ASP A 74 -3.28 -3.69 -6.82
C ASP A 74 -2.15 -2.82 -6.27
N VAL A 75 -1.09 -3.47 -5.77
CA VAL A 75 0.19 -2.86 -5.44
C VAL A 75 1.28 -3.68 -6.11
N ASP A 76 2.01 -3.04 -7.01
CA ASP A 76 3.13 -3.68 -7.70
C ASP A 76 4.28 -3.94 -6.73
N LEU A 77 4.84 -5.15 -6.78
CA LEU A 77 6.01 -5.56 -6.00
C LEU A 77 7.34 -5.07 -6.59
N ASN A 78 7.30 -4.23 -7.62
CA ASN A 78 8.41 -3.88 -8.54
C ASN A 78 8.95 -5.08 -9.35
N GLU A 79 9.06 -6.26 -8.74
CA GLU A 79 9.46 -7.53 -9.37
C GLU A 79 8.90 -8.74 -8.60
N SER A 80 8.69 -9.86 -9.30
CA SER A 80 8.36 -11.14 -8.65
C SER A 80 9.53 -11.59 -7.78
N ARG A 81 9.26 -12.07 -6.56
CA ARG A 81 10.30 -12.48 -5.62
C ARG A 81 10.07 -13.87 -5.07
N THR A 82 11.07 -14.74 -5.20
CA THR A 82 11.10 -16.05 -4.55
C THR A 82 11.82 -15.96 -3.21
N ILE A 83 11.16 -16.44 -2.16
CA ILE A 83 11.66 -16.38 -0.78
C ILE A 83 11.67 -17.78 -0.20
N ASN A 84 12.79 -18.18 0.41
CA ASN A 84 12.85 -19.36 1.26
C ASN A 84 12.31 -19.02 2.64
N LEU A 85 11.17 -19.59 3.03
CA LEU A 85 10.50 -19.28 4.29
C LEU A 85 11.31 -19.74 5.52
N LEU A 86 12.11 -20.80 5.38
CA LEU A 86 12.95 -21.30 6.47
C LEU A 86 14.02 -20.28 6.90
N ASP A 87 14.43 -19.36 6.01
CA ASP A 87 15.36 -18.28 6.36
C ASP A 87 14.70 -17.20 7.24
N LEU A 88 13.38 -17.22 7.38
CA LEU A 88 12.57 -16.22 8.09
C LEU A 88 12.08 -16.68 9.46
N GLN A 89 12.70 -17.73 10.01
CA GLN A 89 12.41 -18.25 11.35
C GLN A 89 13.19 -17.46 12.43
N ASP A 90 12.94 -17.76 13.70
CA ASP A 90 13.66 -17.16 14.85
C ASP A 90 13.61 -15.62 14.92
N GLY A 91 12.50 -15.04 14.46
CA GLY A 91 12.30 -13.59 14.44
C GLY A 91 12.98 -12.87 13.29
N ASN A 92 13.60 -13.62 12.35
CA ASN A 92 14.06 -13.05 11.09
C ASN A 92 12.86 -12.60 10.26
N THR A 93 13.01 -11.45 9.60
CA THR A 93 11.97 -10.91 8.72
C THR A 93 12.58 -10.38 7.44
N THR A 94 11.80 -10.39 6.37
CA THR A 94 12.15 -9.73 5.12
C THR A 94 11.08 -8.72 4.73
N LEU A 95 11.49 -7.56 4.22
CA LEU A 95 10.57 -6.54 3.71
C LEU A 95 10.05 -6.97 2.35
N LEU A 96 8.78 -7.36 2.25
CA LEU A 96 8.16 -7.73 0.97
C LEU A 96 7.90 -6.49 0.12
N ASN A 97 7.27 -5.48 0.71
CA ASN A 97 6.94 -4.24 0.03
C ASN A 97 6.90 -3.03 0.96
N HIS A 98 7.11 -1.85 0.40
CA HIS A 98 6.93 -0.55 1.05
C HIS A 98 6.16 0.37 0.11
N VAL A 99 4.99 0.85 0.54
CA VAL A 99 4.10 1.65 -0.28
C VAL A 99 3.42 2.74 0.55
N GLU A 100 3.25 3.92 -0.04
CA GLU A 100 2.40 4.98 0.49
C GLU A 100 0.97 4.76 0.01
N LEU A 101 0.02 4.60 0.94
CA LEU A 101 -1.39 4.38 0.64
C LEU A 101 -2.26 5.50 1.22
N PRO A 102 -3.42 5.80 0.61
CA PRO A 102 -4.43 6.65 1.24
C PRO A 102 -4.81 6.15 2.64
N ALA A 103 -5.08 7.07 3.56
CA ALA A 103 -5.54 6.74 4.89
C ALA A 103 -6.90 6.04 4.83
N GLY A 104 -7.01 4.91 5.53
CA GLY A 104 -8.22 4.10 5.60
C GLY A 104 -7.94 2.78 6.32
N GLU A 105 -9.00 2.10 6.76
CA GLU A 105 -8.88 0.77 7.37
C GLU A 105 -8.80 -0.29 6.26
N ILE A 106 -7.69 -1.03 6.19
CA ILE A 106 -7.53 -2.14 5.27
C ILE A 106 -8.09 -3.39 5.93
N ALA A 107 -9.13 -3.99 5.36
CA ALA A 107 -9.77 -5.20 5.91
C ALA A 107 -9.05 -6.49 5.47
N HIS A 108 -8.50 -6.49 4.26
CA HIS A 108 -7.85 -7.67 3.69
C HIS A 108 -6.59 -7.29 2.91
N VAL A 109 -5.58 -8.17 3.02
CA VAL A 109 -4.39 -8.17 2.17
C VAL A 109 -4.32 -9.51 1.46
N ARG A 110 -3.93 -9.51 0.18
CA ARG A 110 -3.82 -10.70 -0.64
C ARG A 110 -2.47 -10.74 -1.33
N PHE A 111 -1.79 -11.86 -1.20
CA PHE A 111 -0.54 -12.17 -1.88
C PHE A 111 -0.88 -12.98 -3.13
N VAL A 112 -0.56 -12.45 -4.31
CA VAL A 112 -0.63 -13.18 -5.56
C VAL A 112 0.65 -13.99 -5.69
N LEU A 113 0.51 -15.31 -5.82
CA LEU A 113 1.63 -16.24 -5.82
C LEU A 113 1.78 -16.90 -7.19
N ASN A 114 3.02 -17.06 -7.65
CA ASN A 114 3.33 -17.92 -8.78
C ASN A 114 3.53 -19.35 -8.28
N THR A 115 2.44 -20.10 -8.16
CA THR A 115 2.43 -21.46 -7.61
C THR A 115 3.22 -22.46 -8.46
N ASN A 116 3.43 -22.18 -9.75
CA ASN A 116 4.30 -23.01 -10.61
C ASN A 116 5.78 -22.93 -10.20
N GLU A 117 6.16 -21.85 -9.51
CA GLU A 117 7.51 -21.63 -9.00
C GLU A 117 7.60 -21.81 -7.48
N CYS A 118 6.51 -22.26 -6.84
CA CYS A 118 6.50 -22.64 -5.44
C CYS A 118 6.88 -24.12 -5.27
N TYR A 119 7.86 -24.41 -4.43
CA TYR A 119 8.32 -25.79 -4.19
C TYR A 119 8.93 -25.97 -2.80
N VAL A 120 8.91 -27.21 -2.33
CA VAL A 120 9.61 -27.65 -1.12
C VAL A 120 10.82 -28.48 -1.54
N ASP A 121 11.99 -28.16 -1.01
CA ASP A 121 13.19 -28.98 -1.16
C ASP A 121 13.29 -29.92 0.06
N LEU A 122 13.20 -31.23 -0.19
CA LEU A 122 13.28 -32.25 0.85
C LEU A 122 14.65 -32.91 0.88
N VAL A 123 15.15 -33.21 2.08
CA VAL A 123 16.40 -33.97 2.27
C VAL A 123 16.30 -35.33 1.57
N VAL A 124 15.16 -36.01 1.74
CA VAL A 124 14.81 -37.25 1.04
C VAL A 124 13.59 -36.99 0.17
N GLY A 125 13.77 -37.02 -1.14
CA GLY A 125 12.72 -36.76 -2.13
C GLY A 125 13.02 -35.58 -3.08
N GLY A 126 14.00 -34.75 -2.74
CA GLY A 126 14.40 -33.59 -3.57
C GLY A 126 13.29 -32.55 -3.67
N MET A 127 13.29 -31.78 -4.76
CA MET A 127 12.29 -30.73 -4.99
C MET A 127 10.93 -31.32 -5.35
N GLN A 128 9.89 -30.92 -4.60
CA GLN A 128 8.50 -31.28 -4.82
C GLN A 128 7.66 -30.00 -4.99
N PRO A 129 6.68 -29.96 -5.91
CA PRO A 129 5.78 -28.82 -6.05
C PRO A 129 5.06 -28.53 -4.74
N LEU A 130 4.93 -27.25 -4.38
CA LEU A 130 4.19 -26.83 -3.20
C LEU A 130 2.72 -26.56 -3.58
N GLU A 131 1.80 -27.31 -2.98
CA GLU A 131 0.38 -27.05 -3.12
C GLU A 131 -0.04 -25.91 -2.19
N VAL A 132 -0.51 -24.79 -2.77
CA VAL A 132 -1.08 -23.68 -2.00
C VAL A 132 -2.59 -23.69 -2.22
N PRO A 133 -3.41 -24.07 -1.22
CA PRO A 133 -4.86 -24.08 -1.36
C PRO A 133 -5.37 -22.71 -1.81
N SER A 134 -6.11 -22.69 -2.93
CA SER A 134 -6.62 -21.47 -3.58
C SER A 134 -5.57 -20.48 -4.10
N GLY A 135 -4.28 -20.83 -4.03
CA GLY A 135 -3.15 -20.02 -4.51
C GLY A 135 -3.27 -19.66 -5.99
N ASP A 136 -3.54 -20.67 -6.82
CA ASP A 136 -3.68 -20.51 -8.29
C ASP A 136 -4.84 -19.60 -8.72
N GLN A 137 -5.88 -19.51 -7.88
CA GLN A 137 -7.11 -18.80 -8.23
C GLN A 137 -7.10 -17.37 -7.68
N THR A 138 -6.71 -17.22 -6.42
CA THR A 138 -6.85 -15.95 -5.70
C THR A 138 -5.64 -15.59 -4.86
N GLY A 139 -4.60 -16.43 -4.81
CA GLY A 139 -3.47 -16.24 -3.91
C GLY A 139 -3.82 -16.46 -2.43
N PHE A 140 -2.88 -16.12 -1.55
CA PHE A 140 -3.08 -16.22 -0.09
C PHE A 140 -3.73 -14.95 0.45
N LYS A 141 -4.81 -15.09 1.23
CA LYS A 141 -5.55 -13.96 1.82
C LYS A 141 -5.28 -13.86 3.32
N ALA A 142 -4.72 -12.73 3.75
CA ALA A 142 -4.66 -12.33 5.15
C ALA A 142 -5.87 -11.47 5.52
N ILE A 143 -6.51 -11.80 6.64
CA ILE A 143 -7.67 -11.06 7.18
C ILE A 143 -7.22 -10.34 8.45
N GLY A 144 -7.47 -9.05 8.53
CA GLY A 144 -7.17 -8.23 9.70
C GLY A 144 -7.59 -6.79 9.47
N GLY A 145 -8.07 -6.11 10.52
CA GLY A 145 -8.30 -4.66 10.47
C GLY A 145 -6.96 -3.93 10.61
N PHE A 146 -6.23 -3.79 9.51
CA PHE A 146 -4.95 -3.09 9.48
C PHE A 146 -5.19 -1.58 9.38
N THR A 147 -4.51 -0.78 10.20
CA THR A 147 -4.63 0.69 10.28
C THR A 147 -3.27 1.35 10.28
#